data_AF-A0A523IU98-F1
#
_entry.id   AF-A0A523IU98-F1
#
_cell.length_a   1.000
_cell.length_b   1.000
_cell.length_c   1.000
_cell.angle_alpha   90.00
_cell.angle_beta   90.00
_cell.angle_gamma   90.00
#
_symmetry.space_group_name_H-M   'P 1'
#
loop_
_entity.id
_entity.type
_entity.pdbx_description
1 polymer ?
#
loop_
_entity_poly.entity_id
_entity_poly.type
_entity_poly.pdbx_seq_one_letter_code
_entity_poly.pdbx_strand_id
1 'polypeptide(L)'
;MLKSTIFRAVVENFIVAVVAYLLGYYFTAMFHLGTAEIGGLWSVISGAFVMADKETLTFNSARMRIRASFIGCLVSGVYLYFFTFAVVGFAICIAIGVFLCHILNIRDHVRTTSITISVVMIVSVVNNDISPIMNAVLRFAESVIGALVAVAVALAGIYIYSLKKSEK
;
A
#
# COMPACT_ATOMS: atom_id res chain seq x y z
N MET A 1 -4.73 25.06 19.76
CA MET A 1 -5.25 24.16 18.72
C MET A 1 -4.14 23.44 17.94
N LEU A 2 -3.16 24.14 17.35
CA LEU A 2 -2.09 23.55 16.52
C LEU A 2 -1.32 22.38 17.17
N LYS A 3 -0.87 22.52 18.43
CA LYS A 3 -0.21 21.43 19.18
C LYS A 3 -1.07 20.15 19.31
N SER A 4 -2.38 20.29 19.43
CA SER A 4 -3.30 19.15 19.57
C SER A 4 -3.49 18.39 18.25
N THR A 5 -3.46 19.09 17.11
CA THR A 5 -3.59 18.48 15.78
C THR A 5 -2.31 17.72 15.41
N ILE A 6 -1.14 18.32 15.65
CA ILE A 6 0.16 17.68 15.41
C ILE A 6 0.31 16.44 16.28
N PHE A 7 0.02 16.54 17.59
CA PHE A 7 0.11 15.40 18.49
C PHE A 7 -0.79 14.23 18.05
N ARG A 8 -2.01 14.54 17.62
CA ARG A 8 -2.94 13.53 17.08
C ARG A 8 -2.37 12.85 15.83
N ALA A 9 -1.87 13.63 14.87
CA ALA A 9 -1.28 13.08 13.65
C ALA A 9 -0.07 12.19 13.96
N VAL A 10 0.77 12.56 14.92
CA VAL A 10 1.92 11.75 15.38
C VAL A 10 1.44 10.42 15.95
N VAL A 11 0.48 10.44 16.88
CA VAL A 11 -0.05 9.22 17.51
C VAL A 11 -0.69 8.29 16.48
N GLU A 12 -1.51 8.84 15.57
CA GLU A 12 -2.18 8.03 14.56
C GLU A 12 -1.17 7.39 13.58
N ASN A 13 -0.19 8.15 13.09
CA ASN A 13 0.85 7.58 12.21
C ASN A 13 1.73 6.56 12.94
N PHE A 14 2.03 6.77 14.23
CA PHE A 14 2.73 5.80 15.06
C PHE A 14 1.96 4.48 15.14
N ILE A 15 0.65 4.54 15.46
CA ILE A 15 -0.20 3.35 15.54
C ILE A 15 -0.27 2.65 14.18
N VAL A 16 -0.47 3.40 13.09
CA VAL A 16 -0.50 2.82 11.74
C VAL A 16 0.80 2.12 11.42
N ALA A 17 1.96 2.73 11.71
CA ALA A 17 3.25 2.12 11.44
C ALA A 17 3.44 0.79 12.19
N VAL A 18 3.13 0.75 13.49
CA VAL A 18 3.30 -0.47 14.29
C VAL A 18 2.30 -1.55 13.85
N VAL A 19 1.01 -1.21 13.79
CA VAL A 19 -0.05 -2.19 13.54
C VAL A 19 0.01 -2.71 12.10
N ALA A 20 0.20 -1.83 11.12
CA ALA A 20 0.31 -2.26 9.72
C ALA A 20 1.56 -3.12 9.50
N TYR A 21 2.70 -2.78 10.13
CA TYR A 21 3.90 -3.61 10.03
C TYR A 21 3.65 -5.01 10.57
N LEU A 22 3.14 -5.13 11.80
CA LEU A 22 2.93 -6.43 12.44
C LEU A 22 1.94 -7.27 11.64
N LEU A 23 0.79 -6.70 11.25
CA LEU A 23 -0.21 -7.43 10.47
C LEU A 23 0.33 -7.85 9.10
N GLY A 24 1.03 -6.95 8.39
CA GLY A 24 1.66 -7.27 7.11
C GLY A 24 2.74 -8.33 7.21
N TYR A 25 3.59 -8.23 8.24
CA TYR A 25 4.65 -9.19 8.51
C TYR A 25 4.09 -10.58 8.78
N TYR A 26 3.21 -10.71 9.78
CA TYR A 26 2.66 -12.01 10.15
C TYR A 26 1.77 -12.59 9.05
N PHE A 27 1.01 -11.74 8.33
CA PHE A 27 0.26 -12.19 7.17
C PHE A 27 1.16 -12.83 6.12
N THR A 28 2.25 -12.15 5.77
CA THR A 28 3.20 -12.64 4.76
C THR A 28 3.97 -13.86 5.24
N ALA A 29 4.35 -13.89 6.53
CA ALA A 29 5.07 -15.00 7.14
C ALA A 29 4.28 -16.33 7.12
N MET A 30 2.94 -16.28 7.09
CA MET A 30 2.11 -17.49 6.91
C MET A 30 2.30 -18.16 5.54
N PHE A 31 2.72 -17.40 4.52
CA PHE A 31 2.88 -17.91 3.15
C PHE A 31 4.34 -18.02 2.73
N HIS A 32 5.17 -17.02 3.05
CA HIS A 32 6.57 -16.96 2.66
C HIS A 32 7.40 -16.09 3.62
N LEU A 33 8.13 -16.74 4.53
CA LEU A 33 8.90 -16.07 5.59
C LEU A 33 10.03 -15.18 5.02
N GLY A 34 10.68 -15.59 3.92
CA GLY A 34 11.79 -14.83 3.33
C GLY A 34 11.42 -13.43 2.84
N THR A 35 10.12 -13.15 2.65
CA THR A 35 9.63 -11.84 2.21
C THR A 35 8.74 -11.15 3.25
N ALA A 36 8.68 -11.67 4.48
CA ALA A 36 7.79 -11.18 5.53
C ALA A 36 8.11 -9.75 5.95
N GLU A 37 9.40 -9.40 6.07
CA GLU A 37 9.83 -8.04 6.38
C GLU A 37 9.40 -7.03 5.31
N ILE A 38 9.48 -7.43 4.04
CA ILE A 38 9.02 -6.62 2.92
C ILE A 38 7.50 -6.44 3.02
N GLY A 39 6.76 -7.46 3.46
CA GLY A 39 5.32 -7.37 3.62
C GLY A 39 4.86 -6.46 4.75
N GLY A 40 5.56 -6.50 5.88
CA GLY A 40 5.38 -5.51 6.94
C GLY A 40 5.66 -4.09 6.44
N LEU A 41 6.81 -3.88 5.78
CA LEU A 41 7.19 -2.60 5.20
C LEU A 41 6.15 -2.06 4.20
N TRP A 42 5.68 -2.91 3.28
CA TRP A 42 4.74 -2.51 2.25
C TRP A 42 3.37 -2.12 2.82
N SER A 43 2.94 -2.82 3.88
CA SER A 43 1.74 -2.48 4.64
C SER A 43 1.88 -1.10 5.31
N VAL A 44 3.02 -0.80 5.93
CA VAL A 44 3.29 0.53 6.50
C VAL A 44 3.25 1.62 5.44
N ILE A 45 3.92 1.41 4.30
CA ILE A 45 3.92 2.38 3.19
C ILE A 45 2.48 2.64 2.75
N SER A 46 1.68 1.59 2.54
CA SER A 46 0.28 1.75 2.15
C SER A 46 -0.52 2.57 3.17
N GLY A 47 -0.39 2.27 4.46
CA GLY A 47 -1.05 3.04 5.52
C GLY A 47 -0.60 4.50 5.57
N ALA A 48 0.69 4.77 5.40
CA ALA A 48 1.24 6.13 5.37
C ALA A 48 0.69 6.95 4.20
N PHE A 49 0.54 6.36 3.00
CA PHE A 49 -0.09 7.02 1.86
C PHE A 49 -1.55 7.38 2.14
N VAL A 50 -2.30 6.51 2.81
CA VAL A 50 -3.70 6.79 3.18
C VAL A 50 -3.80 7.89 4.24
N MET A 51 -2.86 7.92 5.19
CA MET A 51 -2.81 8.95 6.24
C MET A 51 -2.36 10.33 5.72
N ALA A 52 -1.59 10.39 4.63
CA ALA A 52 -1.11 11.65 4.04
C ALA A 52 -2.27 12.53 3.51
N ASP A 53 -3.33 11.92 2.98
CA ASP A 53 -4.50 12.61 2.41
C ASP A 53 -5.68 12.70 3.40
N LYS A 54 -5.41 12.51 4.70
CA LYS A 54 -6.46 12.39 5.70
C LYS A 54 -7.42 13.58 5.77
N GLU A 55 -6.96 14.79 5.40
CA GLU A 55 -7.77 16.00 5.47
C GLU A 55 -8.89 16.05 4.41
N THR A 56 -8.81 15.26 3.33
CA THR A 56 -9.71 15.43 2.17
C THR A 56 -10.67 14.30 1.92
N LEU A 57 -10.41 13.03 2.32
CA LEU A 57 -11.36 11.87 2.40
C LEU A 57 -10.57 10.55 2.57
N THR A 58 -10.28 10.10 3.80
CA THR A 58 -9.46 8.88 4.07
C THR A 58 -9.92 7.63 3.31
N PHE A 59 -11.23 7.44 3.14
CA PHE A 59 -11.79 6.31 2.38
C PHE A 59 -11.47 6.37 0.89
N ASN A 60 -11.49 7.57 0.29
CA ASN A 60 -11.16 7.71 -1.12
C ASN A 60 -9.68 7.40 -1.34
N SER A 61 -8.80 7.91 -0.50
CA SER A 61 -7.36 7.61 -0.59
C SER A 61 -7.07 6.12 -0.41
N ALA A 62 -7.74 5.44 0.53
CA ALA A 62 -7.64 3.99 0.67
C ALA A 62 -8.14 3.24 -0.56
N ARG A 63 -9.31 3.61 -1.11
CA ARG A 63 -9.86 2.99 -2.31
C ARG A 63 -8.93 3.19 -3.52
N MET A 64 -8.37 4.38 -3.68
CA MET A 64 -7.45 4.67 -4.77
C MET A 64 -6.14 3.91 -4.62
N ARG A 65 -5.61 3.81 -3.40
CA ARG A 65 -4.42 2.99 -3.08
C ARG A 65 -4.64 1.54 -3.49
N ILE A 66 -5.77 0.94 -3.10
CA ILE A 66 -6.11 -0.45 -3.44
C ILE A 66 -6.22 -0.62 -4.96
N ARG A 67 -6.95 0.26 -5.66
CA ARG A 67 -7.11 0.17 -7.13
C ARG A 67 -5.78 0.30 -7.88
N ALA A 68 -4.95 1.27 -7.51
CA ALA A 68 -3.65 1.48 -8.13
C ALA A 68 -2.68 0.31 -7.86
N SER A 69 -2.65 -0.20 -6.62
CA SER A 69 -1.86 -1.39 -6.29
C SER A 69 -2.33 -2.64 -7.01
N PHE A 70 -3.64 -2.81 -7.22
CA PHE A 70 -4.18 -3.93 -8.00
C PHE A 70 -3.67 -3.90 -9.44
N ILE A 71 -3.75 -2.73 -10.11
CA ILE A 71 -3.24 -2.57 -11.48
C ILE A 71 -1.74 -2.86 -11.53
N GLY A 72 -0.98 -2.33 -10.57
CA GLY A 72 0.45 -2.55 -10.51
C GLY A 72 0.81 -4.03 -10.37
N CYS A 73 0.18 -4.72 -9.41
CA CYS A 73 0.40 -6.16 -9.18
C CYS A 73 -0.06 -7.01 -10.37
N LEU A 74 -1.17 -6.66 -11.02
CA LEU A 74 -1.65 -7.35 -12.20
C LEU A 74 -0.64 -7.25 -13.35
N VAL A 75 -0.18 -6.03 -13.68
CA VAL A 75 0.77 -5.82 -14.79
C VAL A 75 2.08 -6.53 -14.52
N SER A 76 2.67 -6.34 -13.33
CA SER A 76 3.95 -6.98 -12.98
C SER A 76 3.83 -8.49 -12.84
N GLY A 77 2.73 -8.99 -12.25
CA GLY A 77 2.50 -10.42 -12.05
C GLY A 77 2.31 -11.15 -13.38
N VAL A 78 1.55 -10.58 -14.30
CA VAL A 78 1.38 -11.13 -15.66
C VAL A 78 2.72 -11.12 -16.41
N TYR A 79 3.47 -10.02 -16.37
CA TYR A 79 4.79 -9.97 -17.02
C TYR A 79 5.73 -11.06 -16.48
N LEU A 80 5.89 -11.14 -15.16
CA LEU A 80 6.82 -12.08 -14.53
C LEU A 80 6.40 -13.55 -14.65
N TYR A 81 5.12 -13.81 -14.94
CA TYR A 81 4.65 -15.16 -15.22
C TYR A 81 5.20 -15.69 -16.55
N PHE A 82 5.33 -14.82 -17.57
CA PHE A 82 5.81 -15.20 -18.89
C PHE A 82 7.29 -14.89 -19.13
N PHE A 83 7.84 -13.90 -18.44
CA PHE A 83 9.19 -13.38 -18.68
C PHE A 83 9.97 -13.23 -17.38
N THR A 84 11.29 -13.34 -17.46
CA THR A 84 12.17 -12.96 -16.35
C THR A 84 12.36 -11.44 -16.30
N PHE A 85 12.93 -10.95 -15.19
CA PHE A 85 13.21 -9.53 -15.06
C PHE A 85 14.20 -9.06 -16.14
N ALA A 86 13.80 -8.02 -16.88
CA ALA A 86 14.65 -7.28 -17.80
C ALA A 86 14.33 -5.79 -17.69
N VAL A 87 15.34 -4.92 -17.77
CA VAL A 87 15.16 -3.47 -17.60
C VAL A 87 14.19 -2.88 -18.62
N VAL A 88 14.26 -3.36 -19.87
CA VAL A 88 13.33 -2.94 -20.94
C VAL A 88 11.90 -3.40 -20.64
N GLY A 89 11.72 -4.65 -20.21
CA GLY A 89 10.40 -5.17 -19.82
C GLY A 89 9.82 -4.44 -18.61
N PHE A 90 10.67 -4.08 -17.64
CA PHE A 90 10.30 -3.24 -16.51
C PHE A 90 9.80 -1.85 -16.92
N ALA A 91 10.51 -1.17 -17.83
CA ALA A 91 10.06 0.12 -18.37
C ALA A 91 8.74 0.00 -19.14
N ILE A 92 8.57 -1.05 -19.94
CA ILE A 92 7.33 -1.35 -20.66
C ILE A 92 6.17 -1.59 -19.67
N CYS A 93 6.39 -2.34 -18.60
CA CYS A 93 5.36 -2.57 -17.56
C CYS A 93 4.91 -1.25 -16.93
N ILE A 94 5.84 -0.37 -16.57
CA ILE A 94 5.48 0.96 -16.04
C ILE A 94 4.65 1.75 -17.05
N ALA A 95 5.07 1.78 -18.32
CA ALA A 95 4.32 2.47 -19.38
C ALA A 95 2.89 1.92 -19.54
N ILE A 96 2.73 0.59 -19.55
CA ILE A 96 1.42 -0.08 -19.58
C ILE A 96 0.61 0.28 -18.34
N GLY A 97 1.19 0.23 -17.14
CA GLY A 97 0.52 0.60 -15.90
C GLY A 97 0.01 2.04 -15.91
N VAL A 98 0.82 2.98 -16.39
CA VAL A 98 0.45 4.39 -16.56
C VAL A 98 -0.71 4.53 -17.56
N PHE A 99 -0.63 3.83 -18.69
CA PHE A 99 -1.67 3.83 -19.72
C PHE A 99 -3.01 3.29 -19.19
N LEU A 100 -2.98 2.17 -18.45
CA LEU A 100 -4.17 1.60 -17.80
C LEU A 100 -4.77 2.56 -16.77
N CYS A 101 -3.95 3.28 -16.01
CA CYS A 101 -4.45 4.29 -15.07
C CYS A 101 -5.20 5.43 -15.77
N HIS A 102 -4.77 5.82 -16.98
CA HIS A 102 -5.47 6.84 -17.77
C HIS A 102 -6.81 6.33 -18.30
N ILE A 103 -6.86 5.10 -18.83
CA ILE A 103 -8.10 4.49 -19.32
C ILE A 103 -9.12 4.32 -18.19
N LEU A 104 -8.66 3.92 -16.99
CA LEU A 104 -9.52 3.68 -15.83
C LEU A 104 -9.85 4.95 -15.01
N ASN A 105 -9.41 6.12 -15.50
CA ASN A 105 -9.61 7.44 -14.89
C ASN A 105 -9.11 7.53 -13.42
N ILE A 106 -7.93 6.95 -13.15
CA ILE A 106 -7.24 6.96 -11.83
C ILE A 106 -5.94 7.79 -11.91
N ARG A 107 -6.02 8.94 -12.59
CA ARG A 107 -4.87 9.77 -12.99
C ARG A 107 -3.99 10.21 -11.81
N ASP A 108 -4.61 10.49 -10.67
CA ASP A 108 -3.93 11.02 -9.48
C ASP A 108 -2.98 10.02 -8.81
N HIS A 109 -3.04 8.73 -9.18
CA HIS A 109 -2.29 7.66 -8.51
C HIS A 109 -1.41 6.83 -9.45
N VAL A 110 -1.05 7.37 -10.63
CA VAL A 110 -0.03 6.79 -11.52
C VAL A 110 1.26 6.47 -10.75
N ARG A 111 1.66 7.37 -9.82
CA ARG A 111 2.83 7.17 -8.95
C ARG A 111 2.74 5.88 -8.13
N THR A 112 1.57 5.59 -7.55
CA THR A 112 1.35 4.37 -6.75
C THR A 112 1.44 3.11 -7.60
N THR A 113 0.86 3.13 -8.80
CA THR A 113 0.96 2.01 -9.75
C THR A 113 2.42 1.75 -10.13
N SER A 114 3.17 2.79 -10.50
CA SER A 114 4.58 2.65 -10.87
C SER A 114 5.43 2.12 -9.72
N ILE A 115 5.26 2.63 -8.50
CA ILE A 115 5.98 2.10 -7.32
C ILE A 115 5.62 0.63 -7.08
N THR A 116 4.35 0.25 -7.22
CA THR A 116 3.91 -1.14 -7.02
C THR A 116 4.56 -2.07 -8.04
N ILE A 117 4.60 -1.68 -9.32
CA ILE A 117 5.28 -2.44 -10.38
C ILE A 117 6.76 -2.61 -10.04
N SER A 118 7.43 -1.52 -9.65
CA SER A 118 8.84 -1.55 -9.24
C SER A 118 9.08 -2.53 -8.09
N VAL A 119 8.26 -2.47 -7.04
CA VAL A 119 8.44 -3.34 -5.89
C VAL A 119 8.21 -4.80 -6.24
N VAL A 120 7.11 -5.14 -6.93
CA VAL A 120 6.85 -6.54 -7.31
C VAL A 120 7.98 -7.09 -8.19
N MET A 121 8.41 -6.32 -9.20
CA MET A 121 9.47 -6.72 -10.12
C MET A 121 10.82 -6.93 -9.42
N ILE A 122 11.21 -6.01 -8.53
CA ILE A 122 12.50 -6.09 -7.84
C ILE A 122 12.50 -7.17 -6.76
N VAL A 123 11.39 -7.34 -6.03
CA VAL A 123 11.29 -8.41 -5.01
C VAL A 123 11.48 -9.78 -5.65
N SER A 124 10.96 -10.00 -6.87
CA SER A 124 11.16 -11.24 -7.61
C SER A 124 12.60 -11.47 -8.08
N VAL A 125 13.44 -10.43 -8.15
CA VAL A 125 14.89 -10.58 -8.43
C VAL A 125 15.67 -10.86 -7.15
N VAL A 126 15.32 -10.16 -6.07
CA VAL A 126 16.00 -10.29 -4.77
C VAL A 126 15.69 -11.64 -4.10
N ASN A 127 14.46 -12.12 -4.25
CA ASN A 127 14.02 -13.40 -3.72
C ASN A 127 13.54 -14.29 -4.87
N ASN A 128 14.39 -15.22 -5.31
CA ASN A 128 14.07 -16.16 -6.39
C ASN A 128 13.21 -17.34 -5.93
N ASP A 129 13.05 -17.54 -4.61
CA ASP A 129 12.33 -18.69 -4.04
C ASP A 129 10.80 -18.51 -4.04
N ILE A 130 10.31 -17.29 -4.28
CA ILE A 130 8.88 -17.00 -4.33
C ILE A 130 8.37 -17.00 -5.77
N SER A 131 7.28 -17.73 -6.02
CA SER A 131 6.63 -17.69 -7.34
C SER A 131 6.15 -16.26 -7.67
N PRO A 132 6.28 -15.80 -8.93
CA PRO A 132 5.93 -14.42 -9.29
C PRO A 132 4.49 -14.02 -8.98
N ILE A 133 3.55 -14.95 -9.19
CA ILE A 133 2.14 -14.72 -8.88
C ILE A 133 1.93 -14.57 -7.38
N MET A 134 2.53 -15.45 -6.56
CA MET A 134 2.43 -15.34 -5.11
C MET A 134 3.01 -14.01 -4.61
N ASN A 135 4.16 -13.59 -5.15
CA ASN A 135 4.74 -12.29 -4.82
C ASN A 135 3.76 -11.15 -5.12
N ALA A 136 3.18 -11.10 -6.33
CA ALA A 136 2.22 -10.07 -6.70
C ALA A 136 0.97 -10.06 -5.81
N VAL A 137 0.42 -11.23 -5.48
CA VAL A 137 -0.76 -11.37 -4.61
C VAL A 137 -0.45 -10.91 -3.18
N LEU A 138 0.71 -11.28 -2.63
CA LEU A 138 1.14 -10.84 -1.30
C LEU A 138 1.31 -9.32 -1.27
N ARG A 139 2.00 -8.71 -2.25
CA ARG A 139 2.14 -7.23 -2.33
C ARG A 139 0.78 -6.53 -2.41
N PHE A 140 -0.19 -7.12 -3.11
CA PHE A 140 -1.54 -6.57 -3.14
C PHE A 140 -2.22 -6.67 -1.77
N ALA A 141 -2.20 -7.85 -1.15
CA ALA A 141 -2.85 -8.10 0.14
C ALA A 141 -2.26 -7.22 1.26
N GLU A 142 -0.94 -7.10 1.34
CA GLU A 142 -0.22 -6.19 2.25
C GLU A 142 -0.65 -4.72 2.03
N SER A 143 -0.82 -4.28 0.77
CA SER A 143 -1.32 -2.94 0.47
C SER A 143 -2.74 -2.73 1.00
N VAL A 144 -3.61 -3.73 0.89
CA VAL A 144 -4.98 -3.69 1.44
C VAL A 144 -4.94 -3.63 2.96
N ILE A 145 -4.12 -4.47 3.62
CA ILE A 145 -3.95 -4.49 5.08
C ILE A 145 -3.55 -3.09 5.58
N GLY A 146 -2.50 -2.50 5.00
CA GLY A 146 -2.05 -1.17 5.37
C GLY A 146 -3.11 -0.09 5.19
N ALA A 147 -3.86 -0.13 4.09
CA ALA A 147 -4.94 0.83 3.82
C ALA A 147 -6.09 0.70 4.83
N LEU A 148 -6.49 -0.52 5.18
CA LEU A 148 -7.55 -0.78 6.16
C LEU A 148 -7.14 -0.34 7.57
N VAL A 149 -5.90 -0.61 7.98
CA VAL A 149 -5.37 -0.15 9.26
C VAL A 149 -5.41 1.37 9.35
N ALA A 150 -4.98 2.08 8.32
CA ALA A 150 -5.02 3.54 8.28
C ALA A 150 -6.45 4.10 8.38
N VAL A 151 -7.40 3.51 7.65
CA VAL A 151 -8.82 3.88 7.75
C VAL A 151 -9.34 3.66 9.17
N ALA A 152 -9.08 2.50 9.78
CA ALA A 152 -9.54 2.18 11.13
C ALA A 152 -8.99 3.17 12.17
N VAL A 153 -7.69 3.46 12.12
CA VAL A 153 -7.04 4.44 13.01
C VAL A 153 -7.59 5.84 12.79
N ALA A 154 -7.81 6.24 11.53
CA ALA A 154 -8.38 7.54 11.22
C ALA A 154 -9.80 7.72 11.78
N LEU A 155 -10.65 6.70 11.64
CA LEU A 155 -12.01 6.69 12.18
C LEU A 155 -12.01 6.73 13.71
N ALA A 156 -11.18 5.91 14.35
CA ALA A 156 -11.04 5.93 15.81
C ALA A 156 -10.62 7.30 16.32
N GLY A 157 -9.66 7.94 15.65
CA GLY A 157 -9.23 9.30 16.00
C GLY A 157 -10.33 10.36 15.82
N ILE A 158 -11.17 10.24 14.78
CA ILE A 158 -12.31 11.14 14.57
C ILE A 158 -13.34 10.96 15.68
N TYR A 159 -13.67 9.72 16.01
CA TYR A 159 -14.64 9.37 17.05
C TYR A 159 -14.21 9.93 18.41
N ILE A 160 -12.97 9.68 18.84
CA ILE A 160 -12.42 10.19 20.11
C ILE A 160 -12.46 11.72 20.17
N TYR A 161 -12.13 12.39 19.06
CA TYR A 161 -12.17 13.85 19.02
C TYR A 161 -13.60 14.41 19.07
N SER A 162 -14.56 13.73 18.44
CA SER A 162 -15.96 14.12 18.47
C SER A 162 -16.56 14.06 19.89
N LEU A 163 -16.22 13.03 20.67
CA LEU A 163 -16.63 12.90 22.07
C LEU A 163 -16.10 14.05 22.92
N LYS A 164 -14.81 14.37 22.79
CA LYS A 164 -14.15 15.43 23.55
C LYS A 164 -14.69 16.84 23.24
N LYS A 165 -15.34 17.02 22.09
CA LYS A 165 -16.04 18.26 21.73
C LYS A 165 -17.45 18.34 22.34
N SER A 166 -18.10 17.20 22.59
CA SER A 166 -19.44 17.15 23.21
C SER A 166 -19.44 17.34 24.73
N GLU A 167 -18.30 17.11 25.39
CA GLU A 167 -18.13 17.34 26.84
C GLU A 167 -17.76 18.79 27.21
N LYS A 168 -17.59 19.67 26.21
CA LYS A 168 -17.29 21.10 26.39
C LYS A 168 -18.46 21.96 25.96
#